data_AF-A0A9P0LF27-F1
#
_entry.id   AF-A0A9P0LF27-F1
#
_cell.length_a   1.000
_cell.length_b   1.000
_cell.length_c   1.000
_cell.angle_alpha   90.00
_cell.angle_beta   90.00
_cell.angle_gamma   90.00
#
_symmetry.space_group_name_H-M   'P 1'
#
loop_
_entity.id
_entity.type
_entity.pdbx_description
1 polymer ?
#
loop_
_entity_poly.entity_id
_entity_poly.type
_entity_poly.pdbx_seq_one_letter_code
_entity_poly.pdbx_strand_id
1 'polypeptide(L)'
;MLKQKIETVDVHNKEKLSVRNLSKRFNIGKTEAADIIKHKEILLRKWMSNSNLNKKISFLTGDGSKTDKLCYDWFIAARHKGIPLTQAYFQYS
;
A
#
# COMPACT_ATOMS: atom_id res chain seq x y z
N MET A 1 5.78 -10.34 -6.55
CA MET A 1 6.72 -9.20 -6.70
C MET A 1 6.80 -8.33 -5.45
N LEU A 2 5.80 -7.52 -5.06
CA LEU A 2 5.95 -6.60 -3.91
C LEU A 2 6.08 -7.32 -2.55
N LYS A 3 5.29 -8.38 -2.32
CA LYS A 3 5.33 -9.20 -1.10
C LYS A 3 6.74 -9.75 -0.83
N GLN A 4 7.39 -10.32 -1.85
CA GLN A 4 8.74 -10.86 -1.74
C GLN A 4 9.76 -9.78 -1.36
N LYS A 5 9.66 -8.57 -1.94
CA LYS A 5 10.54 -7.44 -1.59
C LYS A 5 10.35 -6.97 -0.14
N ILE A 6 9.11 -6.98 0.35
CA ILE A 6 8.79 -6.67 1.76
C ILE A 6 9.35 -7.73 2.70
N GLU A 7 9.22 -9.01 2.34
CA GLU A 7 9.78 -10.12 3.11
C GLU A 7 11.30 -10.05 3.19
N THR A 8 11.98 -9.68 2.10
CA THR A 8 13.43 -9.39 2.10
C THR A 8 13.78 -8.25 3.05
N VAL A 9 12.97 -7.19 3.10
CA VAL A 9 13.16 -6.05 4.03
C VAL A 9 12.96 -6.47 5.49
N ASP A 10 11.93 -7.28 5.78
CA ASP A 10 11.64 -7.77 7.12
C ASP A 10 12.78 -8.67 7.65
N VAL A 11 13.25 -9.60 6.82
CA VAL A 11 14.40 -10.46 7.14
C VAL A 11 15.67 -9.63 7.33
N HIS A 12 15.92 -8.61 6.50
CA HIS A 12 17.07 -7.72 6.68
C HIS A 12 16.99 -6.96 8.02
N ASN A 13 15.81 -6.49 8.42
CA ASN A 13 15.65 -5.78 9.70
C ASN A 13 15.77 -6.72 10.91
N LYS A 14 15.22 -7.94 10.84
CA LYS A 14 15.26 -8.93 11.94
C LYS A 14 16.64 -9.55 12.14
N GLU A 15 17.26 -10.00 11.05
CA GLU A 15 18.49 -10.79 11.09
C GLU A 15 19.74 -9.95 10.77
N LYS A 16 19.59 -8.66 10.38
CA LYS A 16 20.69 -7.76 9.96
C LYS A 16 21.60 -8.36 8.89
N LEU A 17 21.04 -9.19 8.00
CA LEU A 17 21.79 -9.87 6.95
C LEU A 17 22.38 -8.88 5.93
N SER A 18 23.58 -9.20 5.45
CA SER A 18 24.22 -8.45 4.36
C SER A 18 23.48 -8.65 3.03
N VAL A 19 23.62 -7.69 2.11
CA VAL A 19 23.08 -7.73 0.74
C VAL A 19 23.40 -9.06 0.04
N ARG A 20 24.62 -9.58 0.24
CA ARG A 20 25.08 -10.84 -0.36
C ARG A 20 24.28 -12.05 0.14
N ASN A 21 23.96 -12.09 1.42
CA ASN A 21 23.19 -13.18 2.01
C ASN A 21 21.72 -13.10 1.62
N LEU A 22 21.16 -11.89 1.52
CA LEU A 22 19.80 -11.68 1.03
C LEU A 22 19.67 -12.09 -0.45
N SER A 23 20.65 -11.73 -1.28
CA SER A 23 20.71 -12.15 -2.69
C SER A 23 20.70 -13.68 -2.83
N LYS A 24 21.50 -14.40 -2.03
CA LYS A 24 21.51 -15.87 -2.03
C LYS A 24 20.20 -16.48 -1.52
N ARG A 25 19.66 -15.96 -0.41
CA ARG A 25 18.47 -16.52 0.25
C ARG A 25 17.21 -16.37 -0.60
N PHE A 26 17.04 -15.24 -1.26
CA PHE A 26 15.87 -14.96 -2.08
C PHE A 26 16.10 -15.23 -3.58
N ASN A 27 17.30 -15.67 -3.96
CA ASN A 27 17.74 -15.87 -5.34
C ASN A 27 17.54 -14.61 -6.22
N ILE A 28 17.89 -13.44 -5.67
CA ILE A 28 17.75 -12.12 -6.29
C ILE A 28 19.14 -11.60 -6.68
N GLY A 29 19.26 -10.83 -7.76
CA GLY A 29 20.54 -10.19 -8.14
C GLY A 29 21.08 -9.28 -7.03
N LYS A 30 22.42 -9.18 -6.90
CA LYS A 30 23.06 -8.34 -5.86
C LYS A 30 22.64 -6.88 -5.94
N THR A 31 22.55 -6.33 -7.16
CA THR A 31 22.10 -4.95 -7.41
C THR A 31 20.66 -4.76 -6.97
N GLU A 32 19.78 -5.69 -7.32
CA GLU A 32 18.37 -5.61 -6.92
C GLU A 32 18.21 -5.75 -5.39
N ALA A 33 18.99 -6.60 -4.73
CA ALA A 33 19.00 -6.70 -3.27
C ALA A 33 19.48 -5.41 -2.60
N ALA A 34 20.50 -4.74 -3.16
CA ALA A 34 20.96 -3.44 -2.67
C ALA A 34 19.89 -2.36 -2.85
N ASP A 35 19.23 -2.32 -4.02
CA ASP A 35 18.15 -1.38 -4.30
C ASP A 35 16.95 -1.59 -3.37
N ILE A 36 16.58 -2.84 -3.07
CA ILE A 36 15.51 -3.16 -2.13
C ILE A 36 15.79 -2.58 -0.74
N ILE A 37 17.03 -2.73 -0.25
CA ILE A 37 17.42 -2.20 1.07
C ILE A 37 17.46 -0.67 1.04
N LYS A 38 18.01 -0.08 -0.02
CA LYS A 38 18.09 1.39 -0.20
C LYS A 38 16.70 2.03 -0.23
N HIS A 39 15.73 1.38 -0.87
CA HIS A 39 14.37 1.87 -1.03
C HIS A 39 13.36 1.21 -0.08
N LYS A 40 13.82 0.62 1.02
CA LYS A 40 12.98 -0.14 1.96
C LYS A 40 11.77 0.64 2.51
N GLU A 41 11.94 1.92 2.81
CA GLU A 41 10.86 2.76 3.32
C GLU A 41 9.77 3.03 2.28
N ILE A 42 10.17 3.20 1.01
CA ILE A 42 9.25 3.42 -0.10
C ILE A 42 8.46 2.14 -0.35
N LEU A 43 9.13 0.98 -0.29
CA LEU A 43 8.48 -0.33 -0.39
C LEU A 43 7.47 -0.54 0.74
N LEU A 44 7.85 -0.27 2.00
CA LEU A 44 6.96 -0.38 3.16
C LEU A 44 5.76 0.56 3.06
N ARG A 45 5.97 1.83 2.68
CA ARG A 45 4.88 2.78 2.41
C ARG A 45 3.94 2.27 1.32
N LYS A 46 4.50 1.80 0.20
CA LYS A 46 3.71 1.23 -0.90
C LYS A 46 2.93 0.00 -0.48
N TRP A 47 3.50 -0.86 0.37
CA TRP A 47 2.83 -2.04 0.91
C TRP A 47 1.67 -1.67 1.85
N MET A 48 1.88 -0.73 2.78
CA MET A 48 0.82 -0.22 3.65
C MET A 48 -0.28 0.49 2.87
N SER A 49 0.08 1.26 1.83
CA SER A 49 -0.88 1.87 0.91
C SER A 49 -1.63 0.83 0.07
N ASN A 50 -1.04 -0.35 -0.19
CA ASN A 50 -1.63 -1.40 -1.00
C ASN A 50 -2.45 -2.42 -0.19
N SER A 51 -2.25 -2.55 1.12
CA SER A 51 -3.19 -3.25 2.02
C SER A 51 -4.50 -2.46 2.18
N ASN A 52 -4.47 -1.15 1.92
CA ASN A 52 -5.67 -0.38 1.61
C ASN A 52 -6.03 -0.58 0.14
N LEU A 53 -6.59 -1.75 -0.18
CA LEU A 53 -7.12 -2.12 -1.49
C LEU A 53 -8.17 -1.16 -2.07
N ASN A 54 -8.55 -0.11 -1.35
CA ASN A 54 -9.35 0.98 -1.88
C ASN A 54 -8.67 2.30 -1.60
N LYS A 55 -8.21 2.97 -2.66
CA LYS A 55 -7.98 4.41 -2.79
C LYS A 55 -6.54 4.78 -3.15
N LYS A 56 -6.20 4.43 -4.39
CA LYS A 56 -5.59 5.41 -5.28
C LYS A 56 -6.62 6.52 -5.52
N ILE A 57 -6.82 7.41 -4.55
CA ILE A 57 -7.40 8.72 -4.84
C ILE A 57 -6.23 9.68 -4.74
N SER A 58 -5.66 10.00 -5.89
CA SER A 58 -4.95 11.27 -6.01
C SER A 58 -6.00 12.34 -5.80
N PHE A 59 -6.12 12.86 -4.58
CA PHE A 59 -6.80 14.14 -4.40
C PHE A 59 -5.97 15.11 -5.23
N LEU A 60 -6.50 15.51 -6.39
CA LEU A 60 -5.91 16.57 -7.18
C LEU A 60 -5.75 17.74 -6.20
N THR A 61 -4.53 18.26 -6.07
CA THR A 61 -4.22 19.39 -5.21
C THR A 61 -4.91 20.63 -5.76
N GLY A 62 -6.20 20.75 -5.49
CA GLY A 62 -7.08 21.85 -5.83
C GLY A 62 -8.05 22.10 -4.68
N ASP A 63 -8.69 23.26 -4.67
CA ASP A 63 -9.49 23.75 -3.53
C ASP A 63 -10.66 22.83 -3.12
N GLY A 64 -11.13 21.95 -4.02
CA GLY A 64 -12.16 20.94 -3.75
C GLY A 64 -11.69 19.69 -2.98
N SER A 65 -10.38 19.49 -2.84
CA SER A 65 -9.79 18.27 -2.25
C SER A 65 -10.18 18.02 -0.79
N LYS A 66 -10.54 19.08 -0.04
CA LYS A 66 -11.00 18.97 1.36
C LYS A 66 -12.39 18.33 1.44
N THR A 67 -13.28 18.69 0.53
CA THR A 67 -14.65 18.16 0.49
C THR A 67 -14.65 16.70 0.07
N ASP A 68 -13.86 16.36 -0.95
CA ASP A 68 -13.73 14.98 -1.42
C ASP A 68 -13.21 14.06 -0.32
N LYS A 69 -12.26 14.54 0.48
CA LYS A 69 -11.73 13.81 1.64
C LYS A 69 -12.80 13.62 2.72
N LEU A 70 -13.61 14.66 3.01
CA LEU A 70 -14.66 14.56 4.02
C LEU A 70 -15.74 13.55 3.63
N CYS A 71 -16.19 13.58 2.37
CA CYS A 71 -17.15 12.63 1.82
C CYS A 71 -16.62 11.19 1.85
N TYR A 72 -15.34 11.02 1.53
CA TYR A 72 -14.64 9.75 1.60
C TYR A 72 -14.57 9.19 3.02
N ASP A 73 -14.24 10.03 4.00
CA ASP A 73 -14.10 9.63 5.40
C ASP A 73 -15.47 9.21 5.96
N TRP A 74 -16.52 9.96 5.63
CA TRP A 74 -17.90 9.57 5.92
C TRP A 74 -18.26 8.23 5.28
N PHE A 75 -17.92 8.02 4.00
CA PHE A 75 -18.23 6.78 3.28
C PHE A 75 -17.56 5.55 3.90
N ILE A 76 -16.29 5.67 4.31
CA ILE A 76 -15.60 4.58 5.02
C ILE A 76 -16.24 4.32 6.37
N ALA A 77 -16.55 5.36 7.14
CA ALA A 77 -17.22 5.21 8.42
C ALA A 77 -18.61 4.54 8.27
N ALA A 78 -19.38 4.89 7.24
CA ALA A 78 -20.67 4.29 6.94
C ALA A 78 -20.53 2.80 6.54
N ARG A 79 -19.51 2.46 5.73
CA ARG A 79 -19.21 1.08 5.35
C ARG A 79 -18.76 0.22 6.55
N HIS A 80 -17.94 0.79 7.44
CA HIS A 80 -17.48 0.11 8.66
C HIS A 80 -18.63 -0.13 9.65
N LYS A 81 -19.66 0.71 9.64
CA LYS A 81 -20.92 0.52 10.39
C LYS A 81 -21.84 -0.54 9.77
N GLY A 82 -21.41 -1.22 8.71
CA GLY A 82 -22.16 -2.31 8.09
C GLY A 82 -23.42 -1.86 7.37
N ILE A 83 -23.55 -0.57 7.03
CA ILE A 83 -24.70 -0.07 6.26
C ILE A 83 -24.58 -0.66 4.85
N PRO A 84 -25.51 -1.55 4.42
CA PRO A 84 -25.56 -1.95 3.04
C PRO A 84 -25.93 -0.70 2.24
N LEU A 85 -24.98 -0.18 1.48
CA LEU A 85 -25.29 0.74 0.39
C LEU A 85 -25.95 -0.11 -0.69
N THR A 86 -27.22 -0.41 -0.47
CA THR A 86 -28.01 -1.25 -1.35
C THR A 86 -28.01 -0.58 -2.71
N GLN A 87 -27.60 -1.34 -3.73
CA GLN A 87 -27.62 -1.06 -5.17
C GLN A 87 -29.00 -0.63 -5.72
N ALA A 88 -29.99 -0.34 -4.86
CA ALA A 88 -31.38 -0.13 -5.19
C ALA A 88 -31.73 1.29 -5.68
N TYR A 89 -30.81 2.26 -5.60
CA TYR A 89 -31.10 3.64 -6.05
C TYR A 89 -30.62 3.94 -7.49
N PHE A 90 -29.88 3.03 -8.14
CA PHE A 90 -29.36 3.23 -9.52
C PHE A 90 -30.17 2.50 -10.60
N GLN A 91 -31.47 2.24 -10.36
CA GLN A 91 -32.35 1.58 -11.34
C GLN A 91 -33.48 2.48 -11.87
N TYR A 92 -33.52 3.77 -11.51
CA TYR A 92 -34.42 4.74 -12.13
C TYR A 92 -33.72 6.08 -12.33
N SER A 93 -33.05 6.23 -13.47
CA SER A 93 -33.14 7.45 -14.29
C SER A 93 -32.65 7.18 -15.71
#